data_AF-A0A1R1JWL1-F1
#
_entry.id   AF-A0A1R1JWL1-F1
#
_cell.length_a   1.000
_cell.length_b   1.000
_cell.length_c   1.000
_cell.angle_alpha   90.00
_cell.angle_beta   90.00
_cell.angle_gamma   90.00
#
_symmetry.space_group_name_H-M   'P 1'
#
loop_
_entity.id
_entity.type
_entity.pdbx_description
1 polymer ?
#
loop_
_entity_poly.entity_id
_entity_poly.type
_entity_poly.pdbx_seq_one_letter_code
_entity_poly.pdbx_strand_id
1 'polypeptide(L)'
;MNFGGTPAILTVGGEYEPGSQPPTTNGYMDMEEWWRVQRKAGLRQVECGRCGRWKFPQELSGVIDKSTAYKRDGTPVPIESPVCNGCHPTQHTDGGADE
;
A
#
# COMPACT_ATOMS: atom_id res chain seq x y z
N MET A 1 -9.59 14.31 49.98
CA MET A 1 -9.19 13.12 49.21
C MET A 1 -8.64 13.58 47.87
N ASN A 2 -7.34 13.41 47.62
CA ASN A 2 -6.74 13.73 46.31
C ASN A 2 -6.84 12.50 45.42
N PHE A 3 -7.69 12.54 44.40
CA PHE A 3 -7.70 11.53 43.34
C PHE A 3 -6.54 11.83 42.39
N GLY A 4 -5.39 11.21 42.66
CA GLY A 4 -4.28 11.15 41.70
C GLY A 4 -4.71 10.29 40.51
N GLY A 5 -5.49 10.89 39.60
CA GLY A 5 -5.88 10.27 38.35
C GLY A 5 -4.66 10.19 37.44
N THR A 6 -4.14 9.00 37.22
CA THR A 6 -3.23 8.73 36.11
C THR A 6 -3.92 9.21 34.82
N PRO A 7 -3.29 10.07 34.00
CA PRO A 7 -3.87 10.44 32.72
C PRO A 7 -4.01 9.19 31.86
N ALA A 8 -5.24 8.79 31.55
CA ALA A 8 -5.50 7.77 30.57
C ALA A 8 -5.22 8.39 29.19
N ILE A 9 -4.22 7.86 28.47
CA ILE A 9 -4.00 8.19 27.07
C ILE A 9 -5.01 7.39 26.25
N LEU A 10 -6.00 8.09 25.70
CA LEU A 10 -6.89 7.57 24.65
C LEU A 10 -6.23 7.84 23.30
N THR A 11 -5.83 6.79 22.60
CA THR A 11 -5.45 6.87 21.19
C THR A 11 -6.72 6.84 20.35
N VAL A 12 -7.08 7.95 19.72
CA VAL A 12 -8.16 8.01 18.73
C VAL A 12 -7.59 7.54 17.41
N GLY A 13 -8.08 6.40 16.93
CA GLY A 13 -7.77 5.86 15.60
C GLY A 13 -8.57 6.56 14.50
N GLY A 14 -8.01 6.66 13.29
CA GLY A 14 -8.70 7.24 12.13
C GLY A 14 -9.88 6.40 11.63
N GLU A 15 -10.91 7.05 11.08
CA GLU A 15 -11.96 6.36 10.34
C GLU A 15 -11.49 6.09 8.91
N TYR A 16 -11.27 4.82 8.56
CA TYR A 16 -10.83 4.41 7.22
C TYR A 16 -11.97 3.79 6.43
N GLU A 17 -12.07 4.17 5.16
CA GLU A 17 -13.00 3.53 4.22
C GLU A 17 -12.34 2.38 3.45
N PRO A 18 -13.10 1.35 3.06
CA PRO A 18 -12.64 0.33 2.12
C PRO A 18 -12.16 0.96 0.80
N GLY A 19 -10.98 0.56 0.34
CA GLY A 19 -10.38 1.03 -0.92
C GLY A 19 -9.59 2.33 -0.82
N SER A 20 -9.62 3.03 0.31
CA SER A 20 -8.85 4.28 0.49
C SER A 20 -7.34 4.03 0.47
N GLN A 21 -6.57 5.04 0.02
CA GLN A 21 -5.11 5.04 0.09
C GLN A 21 -4.64 4.90 1.54
N PRO A 22 -3.47 4.28 1.78
CA PRO A 22 -2.91 4.19 3.12
C PRO A 22 -2.66 5.59 3.69
N PRO A 23 -2.83 5.78 5.01
CA PRO A 23 -2.52 7.05 5.65
C PRO A 23 -1.04 7.42 5.43
N THR A 24 -0.79 8.65 4.96
CA THR A 24 0.56 9.19 4.72
C THR A 24 1.14 9.92 5.94
N THR A 25 0.28 10.34 6.86
CA THR A 25 0.62 11.06 8.08
C THR A 25 0.14 10.27 9.30
N ASN A 26 1.10 9.90 10.15
CA ASN A 26 0.98 9.41 11.53
C ASN A 26 0.66 7.93 11.79
N GLY A 27 1.36 7.42 12.81
CA GLY A 27 0.94 6.31 13.66
C GLY A 27 1.11 4.89 13.11
N TYR A 28 1.85 4.04 13.84
CA TYR A 28 1.78 2.58 13.63
C TYR A 28 0.33 2.06 13.74
N MET A 29 -0.45 2.63 14.68
CA MET A 29 -1.84 2.20 14.93
C MET A 29 -2.79 2.52 13.77
N ASP A 30 -2.62 3.68 13.15
CA ASP A 30 -3.41 4.12 11.99
C ASP A 30 -3.20 3.18 10.78
N MET A 31 -1.97 2.72 10.57
CA MET A 31 -1.68 1.74 9.52
C MET A 31 -2.30 0.36 9.83
N GLU A 32 -2.28 -0.08 11.08
CA GLU A 32 -2.91 -1.34 11.48
C GLU A 32 -4.44 -1.31 11.34
N GLU A 33 -5.08 -0.22 11.74
CA GLU A 33 -6.52 -0.05 11.62
C GLU A 33 -6.95 0.03 10.15
N TRP A 34 -6.20 0.76 9.33
CA TRP A 34 -6.41 0.76 7.88
C TRP A 34 -6.29 -0.66 7.31
N TRP A 35 -5.24 -1.43 7.64
CA TRP A 35 -5.11 -2.83 7.20
C TRP A 35 -6.28 -3.71 7.62
N ARG A 36 -6.80 -3.53 8.84
CA ARG A 36 -7.97 -4.28 9.34
C ARG A 36 -9.20 -3.97 8.51
N VAL A 37 -9.46 -2.70 8.19
CA VAL A 37 -10.59 -2.28 7.36
C VAL A 37 -10.48 -2.88 5.95
N GLN A 38 -9.32 -2.76 5.30
CA GLN A 38 -9.12 -3.27 3.95
C GLN A 38 -9.30 -4.80 3.87
N ARG A 39 -8.75 -5.54 4.85
CA ARG A 39 -8.90 -7.00 4.92
C ARG A 39 -10.34 -7.41 5.20
N LYS A 40 -11.05 -6.69 6.08
CA LYS A 40 -12.47 -6.93 6.35
C LYS A 40 -13.34 -6.68 5.11
N ALA A 41 -12.95 -5.75 4.25
CA ALA A 41 -13.58 -5.51 2.96
C ALA A 41 -13.24 -6.58 1.89
N GLY A 42 -12.38 -7.56 2.21
CA GLY A 42 -12.02 -8.65 1.29
C GLY A 42 -10.88 -8.33 0.33
N LEU A 43 -10.23 -7.17 0.46
CA LEU A 43 -9.09 -6.81 -0.37
C LEU A 43 -7.88 -7.67 0.00
N ARG A 44 -7.26 -8.28 -1.01
CA ARG A 44 -6.07 -9.11 -0.86
C ARG A 44 -4.84 -8.35 -1.32
N GLN A 45 -3.79 -8.44 -0.52
CA GLN A 45 -2.49 -7.92 -0.91
C GLN A 45 -1.89 -8.79 -2.02
N VAL A 46 -1.15 -8.15 -2.91
CA VAL A 46 -0.36 -8.80 -3.95
C VAL A 46 1.06 -8.24 -3.90
N GLU A 47 2.03 -9.06 -4.28
CA GLU A 47 3.43 -8.67 -4.29
C GLU A 47 3.76 -7.77 -5.49
N CYS A 48 4.46 -6.67 -5.24
CA CYS A 48 4.99 -5.83 -6.31
C CYS A 48 6.17 -6.52 -7.02
N GLY A 49 6.11 -6.67 -8.34
CA GLY A 49 7.15 -7.32 -9.15
C GLY A 49 8.52 -6.64 -9.15
N ARG A 50 8.61 -5.37 -8.73
CA ARG A 50 9.87 -4.60 -8.70
C ARG A 50 10.51 -4.54 -7.32
N CYS A 51 9.74 -4.24 -6.28
CA CYS A 51 10.26 -4.06 -4.92
C CYS A 51 9.99 -5.23 -3.96
N GLY A 52 9.24 -6.24 -4.38
CA GLY A 52 8.91 -7.42 -3.56
C GLY A 52 8.04 -7.13 -2.34
N ARG A 53 7.52 -5.91 -2.20
CA ARG A 53 6.65 -5.52 -1.08
C ARG A 53 5.21 -5.91 -1.39
N TRP A 54 4.51 -6.39 -0.37
CA TRP A 54 3.08 -6.65 -0.44
C TRP A 54 2.29 -5.35 -0.39
N LYS A 55 1.37 -5.21 -1.32
CA LYS A 55 0.61 -3.98 -1.58
C LYS A 55 -0.86 -4.30 -1.77
N PHE A 56 -1.73 -3.46 -1.23
CA PHE A 56 -3.16 -3.53 -1.55
C PHE A 56 -3.42 -3.04 -2.98
N PRO A 57 -4.54 -3.44 -3.63
CA PRO A 57 -4.84 -3.05 -5.01
C PRO A 57 -4.79 -1.53 -5.25
N GLN A 58 -5.25 -0.71 -4.30
CA GLN A 58 -5.21 0.74 -4.39
C GLN A 58 -3.78 1.33 -4.41
N GLU A 59 -2.78 0.60 -3.91
CA GLU A 59 -1.37 1.02 -3.93
C GLU A 59 -0.66 0.66 -5.25
N LEU A 60 -1.35 0.04 -6.21
CA LEU A 60 -0.81 -0.41 -7.49
C LEU A 60 -1.07 0.59 -8.63
N SER A 61 -0.11 0.69 -9.54
CA SER A 61 -0.04 1.71 -10.61
C SER A 61 -0.75 1.33 -11.91
N GLY A 62 -1.49 0.22 -11.92
CA GLY A 62 -2.06 -0.37 -13.14
C GLY A 62 -1.03 -0.99 -14.10
N VAL A 63 0.26 -0.75 -13.90
CA VAL A 63 1.35 -1.33 -14.68
C VAL A 63 1.58 -2.78 -14.28
N ILE A 64 1.72 -3.64 -15.29
CA ILE A 64 2.06 -5.06 -15.15
C ILE A 64 3.37 -5.30 -15.89
N ASP A 65 4.40 -5.72 -15.14
CA ASP A 65 5.67 -6.14 -15.72
C ASP A 65 5.58 -7.60 -16.15
N LYS A 66 6.12 -7.90 -17.33
CA LYS A 66 6.18 -9.25 -17.88
C LYS A 66 7.63 -9.74 -17.83
N SER A 67 7.85 -10.89 -17.20
CA SER A 67 9.15 -11.53 -17.12
C SER A 67 9.04 -13.02 -17.46
N THR A 68 10.14 -13.63 -17.86
CA THR A 68 10.19 -15.07 -18.14
C THR A 68 11.00 -15.75 -17.05
N ALA A 69 10.36 -16.59 -16.26
CA ALA A 69 11.05 -17.52 -15.38
C ALA A 69 11.30 -18.84 -16.12
N TYR A 70 12.25 -19.63 -15.63
CA TYR A 70 12.53 -20.95 -16.18
C TYR A 70 12.26 -22.01 -15.10
N LYS A 71 11.50 -23.04 -15.46
CA LYS A 71 11.38 -24.24 -14.64
C LYS A 71 12.71 -25.00 -14.62
N ARG A 72 12.85 -25.97 -13.70
CA ARG A 72 14.07 -26.81 -13.60
C ARG A 72 14.40 -27.58 -14.88
N ASP A 73 13.40 -27.88 -15.69
CA ASP A 73 13.52 -28.54 -16.99
C ASP A 73 13.91 -27.58 -18.14
N GLY A 74 14.11 -26.30 -17.85
CA GLY A 74 14.42 -25.26 -18.84
C GLY A 74 13.20 -24.71 -19.58
N THR A 75 11.98 -25.16 -19.25
CA THR A 75 10.76 -24.64 -19.87
C THR A 75 10.53 -23.18 -19.44
N PRO A 76 10.42 -22.21 -20.37
CA PRO A 76 10.10 -20.83 -20.03
C PRO A 76 8.64 -20.71 -19.58
N VAL A 77 8.43 -19.96 -18.50
CA VAL A 77 7.12 -19.64 -17.93
C VAL A 77 6.98 -18.12 -17.91
N PRO A 78 6.00 -17.56 -18.64
CA PRO A 78 5.71 -16.13 -18.53
C PRO A 78 5.11 -15.84 -17.15
N ILE A 79 5.64 -14.82 -16.48
CA ILE A 79 5.16 -14.30 -15.21
C ILE A 79 4.75 -12.85 -15.42
N GLU A 80 3.53 -12.54 -14.99
CA GLU A 80 2.98 -11.19 -14.96
C GLU A 80 2.93 -10.72 -13.50
N SER A 81 3.60 -9.61 -13.20
CA SER A 81 3.70 -9.08 -11.84
C SER A 81 3.25 -7.62 -11.80
N PRO A 82 2.32 -7.24 -10.91
CA PRO A 82 1.86 -5.86 -10.80
C PRO A 82 2.95 -4.96 -10.20
N VAL A 83 2.90 -3.67 -10.52
CA VAL A 83 3.87 -2.66 -10.05
C VAL A 83 3.18 -1.62 -9.18
N CYS A 84 3.79 -1.29 -8.04
CA CYS A 84 3.24 -0.29 -7.11
C CYS A 84 3.48 1.15 -7.55
N ASN A 85 2.66 2.08 -7.05
CA ASN A 85 2.73 3.53 -7.33
C ASN A 85 4.11 4.13 -7.00
N GLY A 86 4.82 3.57 -6.01
CA GLY A 86 6.18 4.02 -5.67
C GLY A 86 7.25 3.58 -6.69
N CYS A 87 7.06 2.43 -7.35
CA CYS A 87 8.00 1.92 -8.37
C CYS A 87 7.67 2.41 -9.79
N HIS A 88 6.45 2.92 -9.99
CA HIS A 88 6.03 3.59 -11.21
C HIS A 88 5.31 4.90 -10.83
N PRO A 89 6.06 5.94 -10.39
CA PRO A 89 5.46 7.22 -10.11
C PRO A 89 4.90 7.78 -11.41
N THR A 90 3.60 8.10 -11.42
CA THR A 90 2.98 8.84 -12.52
C THR A 90 3.68 10.20 -12.59
N GLN A 91 4.36 10.49 -13.70
CA GLN A 91 5.02 11.77 -13.86
C GLN A 91 3.97 12.87 -13.82
N HIS A 92 4.06 13.71 -12.80
CA HIS A 92 3.35 14.98 -12.77
C HIS A 92 4.06 15.85 -13.81
N THR A 93 3.40 16.13 -14.94
CA THR A 93 3.93 17.09 -15.91
C THR A 93 3.76 18.46 -15.29
N ASP A 94 4.80 18.94 -14.61
CA ASP A 94 4.88 20.32 -14.16
C ASP A 94 5.01 21.17 -15.43
N GLY A 95 3.89 21.66 -15.94
CA GLY A 95 3.87 22.64 -17.01
C GLY A 95 4.63 23.87 -16.54
N GLY A 96 5.87 24.00 -16.99
CA GLY A 96 6.60 25.25 -16.96
C GLY A 96 5.79 26.28 -17.74
N ALA A 97 5.14 27.18 -17.02
CA ALA A 97 4.72 28.46 -17.54
C ALA A 97 5.84 29.45 -17.21
N ASP A 98 6.68 29.67 -18.21
CA ASP A 98 7.47 30.87 -18.39
C ASP A 98 6.55 32.10 -18.48
N GLU A 99 6.68 33.04 -17.52
CA GLU A 99 6.49 34.49 -17.74
C GLU A 99 7.24 35.31 -16.68
#